data_AF-A0A954UT39-F1
#
_entry.id   AF-A0A954UT39-F1
#
_cell.length_a   1.000
_cell.length_b   1.000
_cell.length_c   1.000
_cell.angle_alpha   90.00
_cell.angle_beta   90.00
_cell.angle_gamma   90.00
#
_symmetry.space_group_name_H-M   'P 1'
#
loop_
_entity.id
_entity.type
_entity.pdbx_description
1 polymer ?
#
loop_
_entity_poly.entity_id
_entity_poly.type
_entity_poly.pdbx_seq_one_letter_code
_entity_poly.pdbx_strand_id
1 'polypeptide(L)' 'MILPSKHIPAEQALIGVGAAVLRYIERQQTITSLWDKVRDEPVVGTFERFILGLDFLYVMGVIDLSKGMIHRTAI' A
#
# COMPACT_ATOMS: atom_id res chain seq x y z
N MET A 1 12.64 0.52 -4.25
CA MET A 1 12.77 -0.44 -5.37
C MET A 1 11.48 -1.24 -5.48
N ILE A 2 10.98 -1.48 -6.69
CA ILE A 2 9.66 -2.11 -6.88
C ILE A 2 9.69 -3.58 -6.44
N LEU A 3 10.64 -4.35 -6.99
CA LEU A 3 10.84 -5.76 -6.67
C LEU A 3 12.02 -5.97 -5.70
N PRO A 4 12.04 -7.10 -4.97
CA PRO A 4 13.19 -7.51 -4.17
C PRO A 4 14.40 -7.76 -5.06
N SER A 5 15.59 -7.69 -4.49
CA SER A 5 16.85 -8.02 -5.17
C SER A 5 17.82 -8.67 -4.19
N LYS A 6 19.00 -9.09 -4.67
CA LYS A 6 20.07 -9.62 -3.80
C LYS A 6 20.42 -8.73 -2.60
N HIS A 7 20.20 -7.41 -2.73
CA HIS A 7 20.54 -6.40 -1.73
C HIS A 7 19.31 -5.78 -1.06
N ILE A 8 18.10 -6.13 -1.50
CA ILE A 8 16.86 -5.51 -1.04
C ILE A 8 15.86 -6.63 -0.71
N PRO A 9 15.62 -6.93 0.57
CA PRO A 9 14.65 -7.94 0.96
C PRO A 9 13.23 -7.51 0.59
N ALA A 10 12.31 -8.47 0.51
CA ALA A 10 10.93 -8.22 0.07
C ALA A 10 10.19 -7.20 0.94
N GLU A 11 10.47 -7.21 2.25
CA GLU A 11 9.95 -6.24 3.24
C GLU A 11 10.41 -4.80 2.97
N GLN A 12 11.51 -4.63 2.22
CA GLN A 12 12.04 -3.32 1.84
C GLN A 12 11.64 -2.90 0.41
N ALA A 13 11.09 -3.82 -0.38
CA ALA A 13 10.59 -3.56 -1.72
C ALA A 13 9.14 -3.07 -1.72
N LEU A 14 8.77 -2.23 -2.69
CA LEU A 14 7.41 -1.67 -2.77
C LEU A 14 6.33 -2.73 -2.98
N ILE A 15 6.65 -3.86 -3.61
CA ILE A 15 5.72 -4.99 -3.71
C ILE A 15 5.34 -5.55 -2.33
N GLY A 16 6.30 -5.60 -1.39
CA GLY A 16 6.04 -6.01 -0.01
C GLY A 16 5.22 -4.98 0.76
N VAL A 17 5.54 -3.70 0.58
CA VAL A 17 4.76 -2.58 1.16
C VAL A 17 3.33 -2.58 0.64
N GLY A 18 3.15 -2.65 -0.68
CA GLY A 18 1.84 -2.71 -1.33
C GLY A 18 1.04 -3.93 -0.88
N ALA A 19 1.66 -5.11 -0.80
CA ALA A 19 1.00 -6.30 -0.27
C ALA A 19 0.55 -6.11 1.19
N ALA A 20 1.37 -5.50 2.04
CA ALA A 20 1.01 -5.21 3.42
C ALA A 20 -0.17 -4.25 3.51
N VAL A 21 -0.12 -3.12 2.79
CA VAL A 21 -1.19 -2.12 2.77
C VAL A 21 -2.49 -2.70 2.21
N LEU A 22 -2.43 -3.47 1.12
CA LEU A 22 -3.59 -4.02 0.45
C LEU A 22 -4.44 -4.90 1.38
N ARG A 23 -3.81 -5.67 2.29
CA ARG A 23 -4.53 -6.49 3.29
C ARG A 23 -5.55 -5.69 4.11
N TYR A 24 -5.29 -4.41 4.35
CA TYR A 24 -6.15 -3.55 5.16
C TYR A 24 -7.24 -2.83 4.36
N ILE A 25 -7.23 -2.93 3.02
CA ILE A 25 -8.26 -2.36 2.13
C ILE A 25 -9.36 -3.42 1.87
N GLU A 26 -10.03 -3.89 2.92
CA GLU A 26 -11.15 -4.83 2.78
C GLU A 26 -12.46 -4.14 2.37
N ARG A 27 -12.59 -2.87 2.76
CA ARG A 27 -13.76 -2.01 2.53
C ARG A 27 -13.28 -0.64 2.13
N GLN A 28 -14.12 0.13 1.44
CA GLN A 28 -13.80 1.52 1.16
C GLN A 28 -13.54 2.29 2.45
N GLN A 29 -12.47 3.08 2.48
CA GLN A 29 -12.11 3.88 3.65
C GLN A 29 -11.33 5.13 3.24
N THR A 30 -11.12 6.07 4.16
CA THR A 30 -10.27 7.24 3.88
C THR A 30 -8.79 6.84 3.92
N ILE A 31 -7.95 7.61 3.23
CA ILE A 31 -6.48 7.44 3.29
C ILE A 31 -5.99 7.56 4.73
N THR A 32 -6.51 8.51 5.51
CA THR A 32 -6.15 8.68 6.92
C THR A 32 -6.49 7.45 7.76
N SER A 33 -7.70 6.89 7.60
CA SER A 33 -8.09 5.68 8.33
C SER A 33 -7.24 4.48 7.95
N LEU A 34 -6.85 4.37 6.67
CA LEU A 34 -5.94 3.33 6.23
C LEU A 34 -4.54 3.51 6.84
N TRP A 35 -4.01 4.73 6.81
CA TRP A 35 -2.71 5.06 7.41
C TRP A 35 -2.66 4.70 8.90
N ASP A 36 -3.69 5.07 9.66
CA ASP A 36 -3.77 4.77 11.09
C ASP A 36 -3.73 3.26 11.38
N LYS A 37 -4.21 2.42 10.45
CA LYS A 37 -4.17 0.94 10.58
C LYS A 37 -2.83 0.32 10.24
N VAL A 38 -2.05 0.96 9.36
CA VAL A 38 -0.83 0.35 8.78
C VAL A 38 0.46 1.02 9.21
N ARG A 39 0.40 2.15 9.92
CA ARG A 39 1.59 2.91 10.34
C ARG A 39 2.54 2.14 11.26
N ASP A 40 2.01 1.18 12.02
CA ASP A 40 2.77 0.34 12.94
C ASP A 40 3.24 -0.98 12.30
N GLU A 41 2.85 -1.25 11.04
CA GLU A 41 3.39 -2.38 10.28
C GLU A 41 4.86 -2.10 9.92
N PRO A 42 5.83 -2.93 10.38
CA PRO A 42 7.26 -2.67 10.17
C PRO A 42 7.65 -2.52 8.70
N VAL A 43 6.93 -3.25 7.82
CA VAL A 43 7.13 -3.21 6.37
C VAL A 43 6.74 -1.85 5.79
N VAL A 44 5.72 -1.19 6.33
CA VAL A 44 5.28 0.14 5.90
C VAL A 44 6.19 1.19 6.53
N GLY A 45 6.25 1.25 7.86
CA GLY A 45 7.20 2.03 8.66
C GLY A 45 7.09 3.56 8.60
N THR A 46 6.86 4.16 7.43
CA THR A 46 6.80 5.62 7.23
C THR A 46 5.65 6.00 6.31
N PHE A 47 5.20 7.25 6.42
CA PHE A 47 4.15 7.77 5.56
C PHE A 47 4.59 7.82 4.09
N GLU A 48 5.85 8.13 3.81
CA GLU A 48 6.39 8.13 2.44
C GLU A 48 6.31 6.72 1.81
N ARG A 49 6.73 5.69 2.54
CA ARG A 49 6.63 4.30 2.07
C ARG A 49 5.18 3.88 1.87
N PHE A 50 4.29 4.31 2.75
CA PHE A 50 2.86 4.09 2.60
C PHE A 50 2.32 4.68 1.29
N ILE A 51 2.61 5.95 1.00
CA ILE A 51 2.19 6.60 -0.25
C ILE A 51 2.80 5.90 -1.47
N LEU A 52 4.09 5.57 -1.46
CA LEU A 52 4.72 4.82 -2.56
C LEU A 52 4.09 3.44 -2.77
N GLY A 53 3.64 2.78 -1.71
CA GLY A 53 2.87 1.54 -1.78
C GLY A 53 1.50 1.75 -2.43
N LEU A 54 0.80 2.83 -2.08
CA LEU A 54 -0.47 3.20 -2.71
C LEU A 54 -0.29 3.54 -4.19
N ASP A 55 0.70 4.35 -4.54
CA ASP A 55 1.00 4.70 -5.93
C ASP A 55 1.28 3.46 -6.77
N PHE A 56 2.08 2.53 -6.22
CA PHE A 56 2.34 1.25 -6.87
C PHE A 56 1.05 0.45 -7.10
N LEU A 57 0.20 0.27 -6.08
CA LEU A 57 -1.06 -0.46 -6.21
C LEU A 57 -2.03 0.22 -7.21
N TYR A 58 -2.08 1.54 -7.21
CA TYR A 58 -2.93 2.35 -8.09
C TYR A 58 -2.49 2.21 -9.56
N VAL A 59 -1.19 2.36 -9.84
CA VAL A 59 -0.63 2.18 -11.19
C VAL A 59 -0.84 0.74 -11.69
N MET A 60 -0.81 -0.25 -10.80
CA MET A 60 -1.11 -1.65 -11.12
C MET A 60 -2.61 -1.91 -11.33
N GLY A 61 -3.49 -0.92 -11.12
CA GLY A 61 -4.94 -1.06 -11.28
C GLY A 61 -5.62 -1.88 -10.17
N VAL A 62 -4.92 -2.16 -9.07
CA VAL A 62 -5.43 -3.01 -7.97
C VAL A 62 -6.37 -2.23 -7.04
N ILE A 63 -6.17 -0.92 -6.96
CA ILE A 63 -6.97 -0.01 -6.15
C ILE A 63 -7.36 1.23 -6.96
N ASP A 64 -8.40 1.90 -6.51
CA ASP A 64 -8.82 3.19 -7.02
C ASP A 64 -9.20 4.15 -5.87
N LEU A 65 -9.12 5.45 -6.14
CA LEU A 65 -9.42 6.53 -5.22
C LEU A 65 -10.57 7.35 -5.79
N SER A 66 -11.76 7.23 -5.19
CA SER A 66 -12.94 7.98 -5.61
C SER A 66 -13.53 8.73 -4.43
N LYS A 67 -13.83 10.03 -4.62
CA LYS A 67 -14.42 10.89 -3.58
C LYS A 67 -13.65 10.87 -2.23
N GLY A 68 -12.32 10.78 -2.28
CA GLY A 68 -11.45 10.71 -1.10
C GLY A 68 -11.43 9.35 -0.40
N MET A 69 -12.06 8.33 -0.98
CA MET A 69 -12.14 6.97 -0.45
C MET A 69 -11.36 5.99 -1.33
N ILE A 70 -10.45 5.27 -0.70
CA ILE A 70 -9.69 4.20 -1.35
C ILE A 70 -10.50 2.90 -1.31
N HIS A 71 -10.53 2.18 -2.43
CA HIS A 71 -11.20 0.88 -2.54
C HIS A 71 -10.42 -0.03 -3.49
N ARG A 72 -10.67 -1.34 -3.42
CA ARG A 72 -10.11 -2.29 -4.39
C ARG A 72 -10.91 -2.24 -5.70
N THR A 73 -10.19 -2.29 -6.81
CA THR A 73 -10.81 -2.51 -8.11
C THR A 73 -11.32 -3.95 -8.14
N ALA A 74 -12.56 -4.17 -8.59
CA ALA A 74 -13.05 -5.53 -8.84
C ALA A 74 -12.25 -6.11 -10.01
N ILE A 75 -11.39 -7.08 -9.71
CA ILE A 75 -10.74 -7.94 -10.73
C ILE A 75 -11.77 -8.98 -11.17
#